data_AF-A0A0Q7RZK1-F1
#
_entry.id   AF-A0A0Q7RZK1-F1
#
_cell.length_a   1.000
_cell.length_b   1.000
_cell.length_c   1.000
_cell.angle_alpha   90.00
_cell.angle_beta   90.00
_cell.angle_gamma   90.00
#
_symmetry.space_group_name_H-M   'P 1'
#
loop_
_entity.id
_entity.type
_entity.pdbx_description
1 polymer ?
#
loop_
_entity_poly.entity_id
_entity_poly.type
_entity_poly.pdbx_seq_one_letter_code
_entity_poly.pdbx_strand_id
1 'polypeptide(L)'
;MTMFSCGLLVVDPIADLHTLENSALPNARRVGLGALPDRFGPGGVSAWAEKRGIPAYYVDNCWIRVPVTPAQLGEFLRDTGATCQEFGAFSEADFRQMLILDADEF
;
A
#
# COMPACT_ATOMS: atom_id res chain seq x y z
N MET A 1 -2.97 20.83 -10.36
CA MET A 1 -3.82 19.68 -10.04
C MET A 1 -2.85 18.62 -9.56
N THR A 2 -2.80 18.36 -8.26
CA THR A 2 -1.80 17.45 -7.68
C THR A 2 -2.11 16.03 -8.14
N MET A 3 -1.10 15.32 -8.61
CA MET A 3 -1.22 13.97 -9.14
C MET A 3 -0.70 13.03 -8.05
N PHE A 4 -1.58 12.15 -7.56
CA PHE A 4 -1.22 11.17 -6.55
C PHE A 4 -0.94 9.84 -7.23
N SER A 5 0.04 9.09 -6.72
CA SER A 5 0.24 7.70 -7.09
C SER A 5 -0.05 6.80 -5.91
N CYS A 6 -0.80 5.73 -6.12
CA CYS A 6 -0.79 4.59 -5.20
C CYS A 6 0.11 3.51 -5.79
N GLY A 7 1.14 3.14 -5.05
CA GLY A 7 1.96 1.98 -5.30
C GLY A 7 1.77 0.92 -4.22
N LEU A 8 2.46 -0.21 -4.43
CA LEU A 8 2.64 -1.22 -3.42
C LEU A 8 4.12 -1.21 -3.02
N LEU A 9 4.41 -1.14 -1.72
CA LEU A 9 5.75 -1.39 -1.18
C LEU A 9 5.79 -2.81 -0.61
N VAL A 10 6.87 -3.51 -0.94
CA VAL A 10 7.23 -4.78 -0.33
C VAL A 10 8.45 -4.52 0.54
N VAL A 11 8.32 -4.73 1.83
CA VAL A 11 9.36 -4.45 2.82
C VAL A 11 9.64 -5.69 3.66
N ASP A 12 10.85 -5.78 4.20
CA ASP A 12 11.13 -6.75 5.25
C ASP A 12 10.20 -6.50 6.46
N PRO A 13 9.87 -7.53 7.25
CA PRO A 13 9.01 -7.38 8.41
C PRO A 13 9.45 -6.26 9.34
N ILE A 14 8.57 -5.27 9.50
CA ILE A 14 8.79 -4.13 10.39
C ILE A 14 8.37 -4.54 11.80
N ALA A 15 9.31 -4.50 12.74
CA ALA A 15 9.04 -4.84 14.14
C ALA A 15 8.34 -3.72 14.92
N ASP A 16 8.58 -2.46 14.54
CA ASP A 16 8.01 -1.27 15.18
C ASP A 16 7.16 -0.45 14.20
N LEU A 17 5.85 -0.37 14.46
CA LEU A 17 4.88 0.27 13.59
C LEU A 17 5.15 1.78 13.42
N HIS A 18 5.86 2.45 14.33
CA HIS A 18 6.29 3.85 14.14
C HIS A 18 7.20 4.01 12.91
N THR A 19 7.87 2.95 12.47
CA THR A 19 8.67 2.97 11.24
C THR A 19 7.82 3.24 10.00
N LEU A 20 6.52 2.92 10.04
CA LEU A 20 5.59 3.19 8.94
C LEU A 20 5.34 4.70 8.75
N GLU A 21 5.56 5.51 9.78
CA GLU A 21 5.42 6.97 9.73
C GLU A 21 6.70 7.67 9.26
N ASN A 22 7.83 6.93 9.13
CA ASN A 22 9.09 7.49 8.65
C ASN A 22 9.11 7.61 7.12
N SER A 23 9.54 8.73 6.57
CA SER A 23 9.65 8.91 5.10
C SER A 23 10.48 7.81 4.42
N ALA A 24 11.59 7.38 5.04
CA ALA A 24 12.40 6.26 4.55
C ALA A 24 12.00 4.93 5.20
N LEU A 25 11.60 3.95 4.36
CA LEU A 25 11.48 2.55 4.76
C LEU A 25 12.73 1.77 4.32
N PRO A 26 13.47 1.13 5.24
CA PRO A 26 14.63 0.32 4.87
C PRO A 26 14.21 -0.87 4.01
N ASN A 27 15.03 -1.19 2.99
CA ASN A 27 14.82 -2.31 2.06
C ASN A 27 13.47 -2.32 1.35
N ALA A 28 12.81 -1.16 1.20
CA ALA A 28 11.54 -1.08 0.51
C ALA A 28 11.71 -1.25 -1.01
N ARG A 29 11.01 -2.23 -1.56
CA ARG A 29 10.88 -2.44 -3.00
C ARG A 29 9.53 -1.94 -3.47
N ARG A 30 9.52 -1.04 -4.43
CA ARG A 30 8.28 -0.54 -5.05
C ARG A 30 7.81 -1.49 -6.14
N VAL A 31 6.52 -1.80 -6.09
CA VAL A 31 5.78 -2.64 -7.02
C VAL A 31 4.68 -1.77 -7.64
N GLY A 32 4.64 -1.73 -8.97
CA GLY A 32 3.64 -0.96 -9.70
C GLY A 32 2.26 -1.58 -9.60
N LEU A 33 1.25 -0.73 -9.37
CA LEU A 33 -0.16 -1.08 -9.50
C LEU A 33 -0.67 -0.50 -10.82
N GLY A 34 -0.96 -1.37 -11.79
CA GLY A 34 -1.47 -0.98 -13.10
C GLY A 34 -2.97 -0.69 -13.06
N ALA A 35 -3.47 0.12 -14.00
CA ALA A 35 -4.90 0.44 -14.15
C ALA A 35 -5.57 1.09 -12.92
N LEU A 36 -4.78 1.57 -11.97
CA LEU A 36 -5.30 2.31 -10.83
C LEU A 36 -5.82 3.68 -11.32
N PRO A 37 -7.02 4.14 -10.92
CA PRO A 37 -7.52 5.45 -11.33
C PRO A 37 -6.59 6.57 -10.84
N ASP A 38 -6.30 7.57 -11.68
CA ASP A 38 -5.46 8.74 -11.36
C ASP A 38 -5.93 9.55 -10.13
N ARG A 39 -7.14 9.27 -9.64
CA ARG A 39 -7.76 9.92 -8.47
C ARG A 39 -7.67 9.09 -7.19
N PHE A 40 -7.09 7.90 -7.24
CA PHE A 40 -6.99 7.02 -6.07
C PHE A 40 -5.74 7.33 -5.25
N GLY A 41 -5.71 8.55 -4.67
CA GLY A 41 -4.63 9.03 -3.81
C GLY A 41 -4.87 8.75 -2.31
N PRO A 42 -4.15 9.45 -1.42
CA PRO A 42 -4.22 9.34 0.04
C PRO A 42 -5.63 9.20 0.60
N GLY A 43 -6.55 10.09 0.21
CA GLY A 43 -7.93 10.07 0.70
C GLY A 43 -8.71 8.83 0.27
N GLY A 44 -8.47 8.33 -0.95
CA GLY A 44 -9.11 7.10 -1.46
C GLY A 44 -8.63 5.86 -0.74
N VAL A 45 -7.31 5.75 -0.54
CA VAL A 45 -6.69 4.63 0.19
C VAL A 45 -7.08 4.65 1.67
N SER A 46 -7.11 5.84 2.30
CA SER A 46 -7.51 6.00 3.71
C SER A 46 -8.97 5.59 3.91
N ALA A 47 -9.88 6.10 3.07
CA ALA A 47 -11.30 5.72 3.13
C ALA A 47 -11.53 4.23 2.84
N TRP A 48 -10.71 3.61 1.98
CA TRP A 48 -10.76 2.17 1.73
C TRP A 48 -10.31 1.36 2.96
N ALA A 49 -9.23 1.78 3.61
CA ALA A 49 -8.68 1.14 4.81
C ALA A 49 -9.63 1.27 6.01
N GLU A 50 -10.18 2.47 6.24
CA GLU A 50 -11.12 2.76 7.32
C GLU A 50 -12.37 1.87 7.25
N LYS A 51 -12.96 1.72 6.05
CA LYS A 51 -14.13 0.85 5.82
C LYS A 51 -13.88 -0.62 6.20
N ARG A 52 -12.62 -1.04 6.28
CA ARG A 52 -12.18 -2.41 6.57
C ARG A 52 -11.56 -2.55 7.95
N GLY A 53 -11.48 -1.47 8.72
CA GLY A 53 -10.79 -1.46 10.02
C GLY A 53 -9.29 -1.73 9.91
N ILE A 54 -8.66 -1.39 8.77
CA ILE A 54 -7.22 -1.52 8.57
C ILE A 54 -6.56 -0.21 9.03
N PRO A 55 -5.53 -0.26 9.89
CA PRO A 55 -4.84 0.95 10.33
C PRO A 55 -4.13 1.63 9.16
N ALA A 56 -4.32 2.94 9.05
CA ALA A 56 -3.60 3.80 8.13
C ALA A 56 -2.59 4.67 8.91
N TYR A 57 -1.40 4.82 8.35
CA TYR A 57 -0.28 5.56 8.94
C TYR A 57 0.03 6.76 8.06
N TYR A 58 0.13 7.94 8.66
CA TYR A 58 0.42 9.17 7.94
C TYR A 58 1.91 9.46 8.02
N VAL A 59 2.53 9.70 6.88
CA VAL A 59 3.94 10.05 6.77
C VAL A 59 4.04 11.53 6.52
N ASP A 60 4.70 12.25 7.43
CA ASP A 60 4.88 13.70 7.41
C ASP A 60 3.58 14.52 7.23
N ASN A 61 2.41 13.92 7.53
CA ASN A 61 1.07 14.44 7.23
C ASN A 61 0.78 14.68 5.73
N CYS A 62 1.62 14.16 4.82
CA CYS A 62 1.51 14.39 3.38
C CYS A 62 0.95 13.16 2.64
N TRP A 63 1.37 11.96 3.02
CA TRP A 63 0.95 10.72 2.36
C TRP A 63 0.61 9.63 3.36
N ILE A 64 0.09 8.50 2.87
CA ILE A 64 -0.40 7.43 3.72
C ILE A 64 0.21 6.09 3.36
N ARG A 65 0.39 5.26 4.38
CA ARG A 65 0.73 3.85 4.29
C ARG A 65 -0.32 2.99 4.96
N VAL A 66 -0.70 1.92 4.28
CA VAL A 66 -1.65 0.92 4.80
C VAL A 66 -1.02 -0.45 4.68
N PRO A 67 -0.55 -1.06 5.79
CA PRO A 67 -0.13 -2.44 5.81
C PRO A 67 -1.30 -3.35 5.45
N VAL A 68 -1.08 -4.26 4.50
CA VAL A 68 -2.09 -5.19 4.03
C VAL A 68 -1.55 -6.62 4.01
N THR A 69 -2.45 -7.57 4.23
CA THR A 69 -2.20 -8.98 3.94
C THR A 69 -2.38 -9.25 2.44
N PRO A 70 -1.88 -10.38 1.91
CA PRO A 70 -2.14 -10.77 0.52
C PRO A 70 -3.64 -10.84 0.20
N ALA A 71 -4.47 -11.31 1.13
CA ALA A 71 -5.93 -11.34 0.96
C ALA A 71 -6.52 -9.92 0.82
N GLN A 72 -6.11 -9.00 1.69
CA GLN A 72 -6.54 -7.59 1.64
C GLN A 72 -6.04 -6.88 0.38
N LEU A 73 -4.84 -7.19 -0.10
CA LEU A 73 -4.36 -6.71 -1.40
C LEU A 73 -5.24 -7.22 -2.55
N GLY A 74 -5.65 -8.49 -2.52
CA GLY A 74 -6.59 -9.03 -3.50
C GLY A 74 -7.93 -8.30 -3.52
N GLU A 75 -8.46 -7.97 -2.33
CA GLU A 75 -9.67 -7.14 -2.22
C GLU A 75 -9.46 -5.73 -2.75
N PHE A 76 -8.32 -5.10 -2.46
CA PHE A 76 -7.98 -3.78 -2.96
C PHE A 76 -7.97 -3.74 -4.48
N LEU A 77 -7.28 -4.70 -5.12
CA LEU A 77 -7.21 -4.82 -6.58
C LEU A 77 -8.60 -4.98 -7.20
N ARG A 78 -9.45 -5.82 -6.59
CA ARG A 78 -10.84 -6.02 -7.05
C ARG A 78 -11.70 -4.76 -6.92
N ASP A 79 -11.62 -4.07 -5.80
CA ASP A 79 -12.43 -2.89 -5.51
C ASP A 79 -12.05 -1.68 -6.39
N THR A 80 -10.77 -1.56 -6.70
CA THR A 80 -10.23 -0.41 -7.46
C THR A 80 -10.14 -0.68 -8.96
N GLY A 81 -10.22 -1.94 -9.38
CA GLY A 81 -9.93 -2.36 -10.76
C GLY A 81 -8.44 -2.37 -11.10
N ALA A 82 -7.57 -2.16 -10.11
CA ALA A 82 -6.14 -2.17 -10.31
C ALA A 82 -5.61 -3.60 -10.49
N THR A 83 -4.41 -3.69 -11.06
CA THR A 83 -3.73 -4.96 -11.32
C THR A 83 -2.33 -4.95 -10.73
N CYS A 84 -1.89 -6.12 -10.25
CA CYS A 84 -0.53 -6.32 -9.74
C CYS A 84 0.03 -7.61 -10.33
N GLN A 85 1.07 -7.50 -11.16
CA GLN A 85 1.66 -8.65 -11.84
C GLN A 85 2.28 -9.67 -10.87
N GLU A 86 2.76 -9.18 -9.73
CA GLU A 86 3.45 -9.99 -8.72
C GLU A 86 2.50 -10.59 -7.68
N PHE A 87 1.18 -10.36 -7.79
CA PHE A 87 0.19 -10.79 -6.80
C PHE A 87 0.20 -12.30 -6.52
N GLY A 88 0.50 -13.11 -7.54
CA GLY A 88 0.63 -14.56 -7.38
C GLY A 88 1.73 -14.95 -6.39
N ALA A 89 2.89 -14.30 -6.45
CA ALA A 89 4.02 -14.56 -5.56
C ALA A 89 3.72 -14.16 -4.11
N PHE A 90 2.98 -13.06 -3.91
CA PHE A 90 2.61 -12.60 -2.57
C PHE A 90 1.60 -13.50 -1.87
N SER A 91 0.91 -14.35 -2.64
CA SER A 91 -0.09 -15.29 -2.13
C SER A 91 0.49 -16.66 -1.79
N GLU A 92 1.80 -16.87 -1.98
CA GLU A 92 2.49 -18.12 -1.67
C GLU A 92 2.65 -18.32 -0.15
N ALA A 93 2.60 -19.58 0.29
CA ALA A 93 2.59 -19.91 1.71
C ALA A 93 3.89 -19.55 2.46
N ASP A 94 5.01 -19.42 1.74
CA ASP A 94 6.30 -19.04 2.29
C ASP A 94 6.57 -17.53 2.25
N PHE A 95 5.66 -16.72 1.68
CA PHE A 95 5.83 -15.27 1.62
C PHE A 95 5.87 -14.67 3.04
N ARG A 96 7.00 -14.04 3.39
CA ARG A 96 7.24 -13.46 4.74
C ARG A 96 7.32 -11.95 4.78
N GLN A 97 7.38 -11.28 3.64
CA GLN A 97 7.53 -9.83 3.59
C GLN A 97 6.21 -9.13 3.92
N MET A 98 6.29 -7.87 4.37
CA MET A 98 5.10 -7.05 4.60
C MET A 98 4.76 -6.29 3.32
N LEU A 99 3.46 -6.22 3.02
CA LEU A 99 2.90 -5.47 1.90
C LEU A 99 2.29 -4.18 2.44
N ILE A 100 2.58 -3.06 1.79
CA ILE A 100 2.10 -1.74 2.20
C ILE A 100 1.56 -1.03 0.97
N LEU A 101 0.28 -0.65 1.00
CA LEU A 101 -0.23 0.32 0.04
C LEU A 101 0.34 1.69 0.40
N ASP A 102 1.05 2.31 -0.52
CA ASP A 102 1.76 3.57 -0.32
C ASP A 102 1.24 4.59 -1.33
N ALA A 103 0.55 5.61 -0.83
CA ALA A 103 -0.17 6.57 -1.65
C ALA A 103 0.40 7.96 -1.45
N ASP A 104 1.30 8.37 -2.34
CA ASP A 104 2.15 9.57 -2.25
C ASP A 104 1.84 10.60 -3.34
N GLU A 105 2.10 11.88 -3.07
CA GLU A 105 2.10 12.96 -4.07
C GLU A 105 3.35 12.83 -4.97
N PHE A 106 3.15 12.84 -6.28
CA PHE A 106 4.24 12.93 -7.26
C PHE A 106 4.52 14.38 -7.67
#